data_AF-A0A7K2AME3-F1
#
_entry.id   AF-A0A7K2AME3-F1
#
_cell.length_a   1.000
_cell.length_b   1.000
_cell.length_c   1.000
_cell.angle_alpha   90.00
_cell.angle_beta   90.00
_cell.angle_gamma   90.00
#
_symmetry.space_group_name_H-M   'P 1'
#
loop_
_entity.id
_entity.type
_entity.pdbx_description
1 polymer ?
#
loop_
_entity_poly.entity_id
_entity_poly.type
_entity_poly.pdbx_seq_one_letter_code
_entity_poly.pdbx_strand_id
1 'polypeptide(L)' 'MIKTTIYLPESLKRDVARVARQRSCSEAAVIRQAIEDAVARPKPRSGFLPGDDLWVRDIDEYMKGYGER' A
#
# COMPACT_ATOMS: atom_id res chain seq x y z
N MET A 1 15.99 -4.13 -9.86
CA MET A 1 14.71 -4.48 -10.53
C MET A 1 14.63 -5.99 -10.60
N ILE A 2 13.53 -6.60 -10.14
CA ILE A 2 13.34 -8.06 -10.19
C ILE A 2 12.50 -8.38 -11.43
N LYS A 3 12.95 -9.31 -12.27
CA LYS A 3 12.17 -9.77 -13.44
C LYS A 3 11.04 -10.68 -12.96
N THR A 4 9.81 -10.33 -13.32
CA THR A 4 8.62 -11.11 -12.99
C THR A 4 7.84 -11.40 -14.28
N THR A 5 7.49 -12.66 -14.49
CA THR A 5 6.62 -13.09 -15.60
C THR A 5 5.29 -13.52 -15.00
N ILE A 6 4.20 -12.94 -15.47
CA ILE A 6 2.83 -13.28 -15.04
C ILE A 6 1.99 -13.65 -16.26
N TYR A 7 1.05 -14.57 -16.08
CA TYR A 7 0.04 -14.87 -17.08
C TYR A 7 -1.14 -13.92 -16.90
N LEU A 8 -1.54 -13.28 -17.98
CA LEU A 8 -2.74 -12.44 -18.04
C LEU A 8 -3.74 -13.09 -18.99
N PRO A 9 -5.03 -13.18 -18.61
CA PRO A 9 -6.08 -13.55 -19.55
C PRO A 9 -6.06 -12.62 -20.78
N GLU A 10 -6.38 -13.17 -21.95
CA GLU A 10 -6.35 -12.43 -23.21
C GLU A 10 -7.25 -11.18 -23.18
N SER A 11 -8.41 -11.26 -22.51
CA SER A 11 -9.29 -10.11 -22.29
C SER A 11 -8.59 -8.98 -21.55
N LEU A 12 -7.90 -9.30 -20.45
CA LEU A 12 -7.21 -8.31 -19.63
C LEU A 12 -6.04 -7.67 -20.39
N LYS A 13 -5.31 -8.45 -21.20
CA LYS A 13 -4.23 -7.92 -22.04
C LYS A 13 -4.77 -6.90 -23.05
N ARG A 14 -5.92 -7.17 -23.68
CA ARG A 14 -6.58 -6.22 -24.60
C ARG A 14 -7.00 -4.94 -23.89
N ASP A 15 -7.53 -5.05 -22.68
CA ASP A 15 -7.91 -3.88 -21.88
C ASP A 15 -6.70 -3.02 -21.48
N VAL A 16 -5.59 -3.65 -21.08
CA VAL A 16 -4.34 -2.94 -20.77
C VAL A 16 -3.81 -2.19 -22.00
N ALA A 17 -3.78 -2.84 -23.17
CA ALA A 17 -3.35 -2.21 -24.42
C ALA A 17 -4.23 -1.00 -24.80
N ARG A 18 -5.55 -1.11 -24.62
CA ARG A 18 -6.49 -0.01 -24.84
C ARG A 18 -6.21 1.17 -23.91
N VAL A 19 -6.04 0.92 -22.62
CA VAL A 19 -5.75 1.98 -21.62
C VAL A 19 -4.39 2.63 -21.89
N ALA A 20 -3.37 1.83 -22.22
CA ALA A 20 -2.04 2.33 -22.57
C ALA A 20 -2.10 3.29 -23.77
N ARG A 21 -2.86 2.93 -24.81
CA ARG A 21 -3.09 3.79 -25.98
C ARG A 21 -3.83 5.08 -25.62
N GLN A 22 -4.87 5.00 -24.80
CA GLN A 22 -5.64 6.17 -24.36
C GLN A 22 -4.79 7.14 -23.51
N ARG A 23 -3.85 6.62 -22.72
CA ARG A 23 -2.96 7.40 -21.85
C ARG A 23 -1.63 7.76 -22.51
N SER A 24 -1.41 7.37 -23.76
CA SER A 24 -0.15 7.54 -24.50
C SER A 24 1.07 7.06 -23.71
N CYS A 25 0.97 5.92 -23.02
CA CYS A 25 2.03 5.33 -22.24
C CYS A 25 2.22 3.84 -22.56
N SER A 26 3.23 3.19 -21.97
CA SER A 26 3.46 1.75 -22.18
C SER A 26 2.51 0.90 -21.34
N GLU A 27 2.17 -0.30 -21.83
CA GLU A 27 1.39 -1.29 -21.06
C GLU A 27 2.04 -1.58 -19.70
N ALA A 28 3.37 -1.63 -19.66
CA ALA A 28 4.12 -1.81 -18.43
C ALA A 28 3.92 -0.66 -17.43
N ALA A 29 3.75 0.59 -17.88
CA ALA A 29 3.44 1.71 -17.01
C ALA A 29 2.03 1.59 -16.41
N VAL A 30 1.05 1.16 -17.22
CA VAL A 30 -0.32 0.90 -16.75
C VAL A 30 -0.34 -0.20 -15.70
N ILE A 31 0.32 -1.33 -15.98
CA ILE A 31 0.39 -2.47 -15.05
C ILE A 31 1.09 -2.06 -13.75
N ARG A 32 2.21 -1.34 -13.84
CA ARG A 32 2.95 -0.89 -12.66
C ARG A 32 2.09 0.00 -11.77
N GLN A 33 1.45 1.03 -12.35
CA GLN A 33 0.60 1.94 -11.57
C GLN A 33 -0.56 1.20 -10.91
N ALA A 34 -1.24 0.32 -11.66
CA ALA A 34 -2.37 -0.43 -11.12
C ALA A 34 -1.96 -1.34 -9.95
N ILE A 35 -0.78 -1.97 -10.03
CA ILE A 35 -0.25 -2.79 -8.93
C ILE A 35 0.14 -1.89 -7.76
N GLU A 36 0.84 -0.77 -7.99
CA GLU A 36 1.22 0.20 -6.95
C GLU A 36 -0.01 0.71 -6.20
N ASP A 37 -1.07 1.11 -6.91
CA ASP A 37 -2.32 1.56 -6.32
C ASP A 37 -3.02 0.47 -5.51
N ALA A 38 -2.98 -0.78 -5.98
CA ALA A 38 -3.61 -1.92 -5.32
C ALA A 38 -2.85 -2.38 -4.06
N VAL A 39 -1.51 -2.30 -4.07
CA VAL A 39 -0.67 -2.71 -2.92
C VAL A 39 -0.37 -1.56 -1.97
N ALA A 40 -0.66 -0.32 -2.35
CA ALA A 40 -0.53 0.85 -1.49
C ALA A 40 -1.42 0.68 -0.25
N ARG A 41 -0.82 0.23 0.85
CA ARG A 41 -1.47 0.24 2.16
C ARG A 41 -1.39 1.67 2.68
N PRO A 42 -2.52 2.33 3.01
CA PRO A 42 -2.45 3.66 3.60
C PRO A 42 -1.61 3.56 4.88
N LYS A 43 -0.55 4.36 4.96
CA LYS A 43 0.24 4.45 6.20
C LYS A 43 -0.73 4.91 7.29
N PRO A 44 -0.81 4.21 8.45
CA PRO A 44 -1.63 4.68 9.55
C PRO A 44 -1.20 6.11 9.87
N ARG A 45 -2.15 7.04 9.78
CA ARG A 45 -1.95 8.41 10.22
C ARG A 45 -2.07 8.37 11.75
N SER A 46 -0.95 8.48 12.47
CA SER A 46 -0.99 8.84 13.88
C SER A 46 -1.51 10.28 14.01
N GLY A 47 -2.15 10.61 15.12
CA GLY A 47 -2.66 11.97 15.40
C GLY A 47 -4.16 12.14 15.25
N PHE A 48 -4.95 11.07 15.39
CA PHE A 48 -6.40 11.23 15.59
C PHE A 48 -6.71 11.83 16.96
N LEU A 49 -5.80 11.65 17.93
CA LEU A 49 -5.79 12.34 19.20
C LEU A 49 -4.53 13.23 19.31
N PRO A 50 -4.65 14.45 19.87
CA PRO A 50 -3.48 15.23 20.23
C PRO A 50 -2.63 14.44 21.24
N GLY A 51 -1.39 14.11 20.87
CA GLY A 51 -0.45 13.34 21.70
C GLY A 51 -0.17 11.89 21.24
N ASP A 52 -0.72 11.44 20.11
CA ASP A 52 -0.55 10.05 19.62
C ASP A 52 0.89 9.56 19.45
N ASP A 53 1.87 10.46 19.25
CA ASP A 53 3.29 10.08 19.13
C ASP A 53 3.97 9.81 20.49
N LEU A 54 3.34 10.20 21.61
CA LEU A 54 3.87 10.01 22.96
C LEU A 54 3.53 8.63 23.53
N TRP A 55 2.39 8.06 23.14
CA TRP A 55 1.92 6.78 23.69
C TRP A 55 2.73 5.58 23.23
N VAL A 56 3.55 5.68 22.18
CA VAL A 56 4.20 4.48 21.59
C VAL A 56 5.58 4.20 22.19
N ARG A 57 6.22 5.17 22.84
CA ARG A 57 7.63 5.02 23.28
C ARG A 57 7.79 4.41 24.67
N ASP A 58 6.89 4.71 25.59
CA ASP A 58 7.06 4.38 27.02
C ASP A 58 5.92 3.50 27.58
N ILE A 59 5.19 2.78 26.72
CA ILE A 59 4.05 1.91 27.10
C ILE A 59 4.42 0.99 28.26
N ASP A 60 5.58 0.34 28.19
CA ASP A 60 6.02 -0.64 29.17
C ASP A 60 6.22 -0.03 30.57
N GLU A 61 6.59 1.25 30.65
CA GLU A 61 6.71 1.98 31.91
C GLU A 61 5.33 2.35 32.47
N TYR A 62 4.42 2.85 31.63
CA TYR A 62 3.06 3.20 32.02
C TYR A 62 2.18 2.01 32.38
N MET A 63 2.52 0.81 31.90
CA MET A 63 1.78 -0.43 32.20
C MET A 63 2.26 -1.14 33.47
N LYS A 64 3.28 -0.63 34.18
CA LYS A 64 3.69 -1.20 35.48
C LYS A 64 2.58 -1.06 36.52
N GLY A 65 2.27 -2.17 37.21
CA GLY A 65 1.19 -2.23 38.21
C GLY A 65 -0.21 -2.44 37.63
N TYR A 66 -0.36 -2.50 36.30
CA TYR A 66 -1.62 -2.87 35.68
C TYR A 66 -1.89 -4.36 35.88
N GLY A 67 -2.94 -4.70 36.63
CA GLY A 67 -3.33 -6.09 36.90
C GLY A 67 -2.73 -6.70 38.16
N GLU A 68 -1.96 -5.94 38.93
CA GLU A 68 -1.50 -6.37 40.26
C GLU A 68 -2.60 -6.03 41.29
N ARG A 69 -3.07 -7.05 42.04
CA ARG A 69 -4.10 -6.94 43.08
C ARG A 69 -3.47 -6.97 44.47
#